data_AF-A0A7W4EYS2-F1
#
_entry.id   AF-A0A7W4EYS2-F1
#
_cell.length_a   1.000
_cell.length_b   1.000
_cell.length_c   1.000
_cell.angle_alpha   90.00
_cell.angle_beta   90.00
_cell.angle_gamma   90.00
#
_symmetry.space_group_name_H-M   'P 1'
#
loop_
_entity.id
_entity.type
_entity.pdbx_description
1 polymer ?
#
loop_
_entity_poly.entity_id
_entity_poly.type
_entity_poly.pdbx_seq_one_letter_code
_entity_poly.pdbx_strand_id
1 'polypeptide(L)'
;MKLLLLFLLISSYTFAQENKNYFFAVINDKDGYVNVRKEANIHSKVIKKLDNNTLIFAFNYNKSEDGNWIYADNDGYIYNDRVKWLEKLPKVTKGIEKKNTIHLSGKNIKVTLTSQKFDKSKHSFVYYKESHHSIEKIDGKPFWGTDGEMPREEYKNIQIHINGKQVSLPKSAYDDLYEPTFYTEHNSVYYDKEHDSYYIVATNSDGAGAYMVCWQIEKGIYKGRKIGIPF
;
A
#
# COMPACT_ATOMS: atom_id res chain seq x y z
N MET A 1 -31.11 -27.06 -54.51
CA MET A 1 -31.61 -26.62 -53.18
C MET A 1 -30.39 -26.45 -52.28
N LYS A 2 -29.89 -25.21 -52.10
CA LYS A 2 -28.68 -24.90 -51.32
C LYS A 2 -29.06 -24.84 -49.84
N LEU A 3 -28.51 -25.74 -49.03
CA LEU A 3 -28.60 -25.66 -47.57
C LEU A 3 -27.38 -24.88 -47.07
N LEU A 4 -27.61 -23.65 -46.63
CA LEU A 4 -26.60 -22.81 -45.97
C LEU A 4 -26.71 -23.08 -44.46
N LEU A 5 -25.76 -23.82 -43.88
CA LEU A 5 -25.65 -23.91 -42.42
C LEU A 5 -24.83 -22.70 -41.92
N LEU A 6 -25.50 -21.80 -41.20
CA LEU A 6 -24.90 -20.67 -40.51
C LEU A 6 -24.46 -21.13 -39.11
N PHE A 7 -23.16 -21.26 -38.87
CA PHE A 7 -22.60 -21.53 -37.55
C PHE A 7 -22.52 -20.21 -36.75
N LEU A 8 -23.39 -20.04 -35.76
CA LEU A 8 -23.32 -18.96 -34.76
C LEU A 8 -22.34 -19.36 -33.66
N LEU A 9 -21.09 -18.91 -33.76
CA LEU A 9 -20.13 -18.93 -32.65
C LEU A 9 -20.46 -17.78 -31.69
N ILE A 10 -21.32 -18.06 -30.71
CA ILE A 10 -21.52 -17.18 -29.56
C ILE A 10 -20.34 -17.41 -28.63
N SER A 11 -19.29 -16.59 -28.75
CA SER A 11 -18.21 -16.54 -27.76
C SER A 11 -18.78 -15.96 -26.47
N SER A 12 -19.16 -16.82 -25.53
CA SER A 12 -19.45 -16.41 -24.15
C SER A 12 -18.14 -15.94 -23.53
N TYR A 13 -17.89 -14.62 -23.54
CA TYR A 13 -16.92 -14.00 -22.65
C TYR A 13 -17.43 -14.20 -21.23
N THR A 14 -17.00 -15.28 -20.59
CA THR A 14 -17.11 -15.39 -19.14
C THR A 14 -16.22 -14.30 -18.55
N PHE A 15 -16.83 -13.19 -18.13
CA PHE A 15 -16.19 -12.29 -17.19
C PHE A 15 -16.02 -13.07 -15.89
N ALA A 16 -14.88 -13.75 -15.74
CA ALA A 16 -14.45 -14.25 -14.44
C ALA A 16 -14.34 -13.01 -13.54
N GLN A 17 -15.25 -12.87 -12.56
CA GLN A 17 -15.04 -11.92 -11.49
C GLN A 17 -13.80 -12.41 -10.74
N GLU A 18 -12.71 -11.67 -10.88
CA GLU A 18 -11.52 -11.91 -10.07
C GLU A 18 -11.87 -11.61 -8.60
N ASN A 19 -12.16 -12.66 -7.83
CA ASN A 19 -12.24 -12.62 -6.37
C ASN A 19 -10.81 -12.46 -5.83
N LYS A 20 -10.28 -11.24 -5.96
CA LYS A 20 -9.01 -10.82 -5.38
C LYS A 20 -9.30 -9.81 -4.30
N ASN A 21 -8.55 -9.92 -3.22
CA ASN A 21 -8.56 -8.92 -2.17
C ASN A 21 -7.59 -7.79 -2.54
N TYR A 22 -8.02 -6.56 -2.28
CA TYR A 22 -7.24 -5.37 -2.57
C TYR A 22 -6.96 -4.59 -1.29
N PHE A 23 -5.77 -3.98 -1.21
CA PHE A 23 -5.32 -3.27 0.00
C PHE A 23 -5.09 -1.79 -0.24
N PHE A 24 -4.51 -1.44 -1.39
CA PHE A 24 -4.19 -0.05 -1.71
C PHE A 24 -4.78 0.36 -3.05
N ALA A 25 -5.23 1.60 -3.12
CA ALA A 25 -5.69 2.20 -4.37
C ALA A 25 -5.24 3.64 -4.48
N VAL A 26 -5.23 4.16 -5.70
CA VAL A 26 -5.20 5.60 -5.94
C VAL A 26 -6.54 6.10 -6.44
N ILE A 27 -6.93 7.29 -6.00
CA ILE A 27 -8.13 7.95 -6.52
C ILE A 27 -7.95 8.23 -8.01
N ASN A 28 -8.97 7.88 -8.78
CA ASN A 28 -9.04 8.06 -10.22
C ASN A 28 -10.50 8.32 -10.64
N ASP A 29 -10.96 9.54 -10.40
CA ASP A 29 -12.28 10.03 -10.78
C ASP A 29 -12.18 10.93 -12.02
N LYS A 30 -13.18 10.86 -12.89
CA LYS A 30 -13.32 11.73 -14.07
C LYS A 30 -13.44 13.21 -13.70
N ASP A 31 -13.96 13.50 -12.51
CA ASP A 31 -14.17 14.87 -12.02
C ASP A 31 -12.89 15.43 -11.36
N GLY A 32 -11.80 14.65 -11.31
CA GLY A 32 -10.51 15.02 -10.74
C GLY A 32 -10.38 14.81 -9.23
N TYR A 33 -11.49 14.47 -8.56
CA TYR A 33 -11.55 14.18 -7.13
C TYR A 33 -12.75 13.29 -6.81
N VAL A 34 -12.73 12.63 -5.65
CA VAL A 34 -13.87 11.90 -5.10
C VAL A 34 -14.34 12.52 -3.77
N ASN A 35 -15.65 12.52 -3.55
CA ASN A 35 -16.24 12.85 -2.26
C ASN A 35 -16.26 11.62 -1.37
N VAL A 36 -15.60 11.68 -0.21
CA VAL A 36 -15.68 10.66 0.83
C VAL A 36 -16.92 10.93 1.67
N ARG A 37 -17.73 9.90 1.89
CA ARG A 37 -19.02 9.99 2.57
C ARG A 37 -19.00 9.28 3.91
N LYS A 38 -19.82 9.74 4.84
CA LYS A 38 -19.92 9.15 6.18
C LYS A 38 -20.44 7.70 6.15
N GLU A 39 -21.34 7.41 5.20
CA GLU A 39 -21.96 6.10 5.03
C GLU A 39 -21.88 5.66 3.57
N ALA A 40 -22.01 4.35 3.31
CA ALA A 40 -22.05 3.72 1.99
C ALA A 40 -23.33 4.05 1.20
N ASN A 41 -23.60 5.34 1.00
CA ASN A 41 -24.81 5.87 0.38
C ASN A 41 -24.50 7.19 -0.35
N ILE A 42 -24.95 7.32 -1.61
CA ILE A 42 -24.72 8.51 -2.45
C ILE A 42 -25.36 9.79 -1.91
N HIS A 43 -26.37 9.68 -1.03
CA HIS A 43 -27.03 10.80 -0.37
C HIS A 43 -26.46 11.09 1.02
N SER A 44 -25.53 10.26 1.51
CA SER A 44 -24.88 10.50 2.80
C SER A 44 -23.99 11.74 2.78
N LYS A 45 -23.82 12.35 3.95
CA LYS A 45 -22.99 13.54 4.15
C LYS A 45 -21.58 13.32 3.61
N VAL A 46 -21.11 14.27 2.81
CA VAL A 46 -19.69 14.35 2.41
C VAL A 46 -18.88 14.85 3.60
N ILE A 47 -17.84 14.11 3.97
CA ILE A 47 -16.96 14.42 5.10
C ILE A 47 -15.62 15.01 4.67
N LYS A 48 -15.11 14.62 3.49
CA LYS A 48 -13.90 15.20 2.87
C LYS A 48 -13.87 14.95 1.37
N LYS A 49 -12.92 15.60 0.70
CA LYS A 49 -12.59 15.37 -0.71
C LYS A 49 -11.18 14.78 -0.80
N LEU A 50 -10.98 13.88 -1.75
CA LEU A 50 -9.66 13.34 -2.09
C LEU A 50 -9.42 13.56 -3.58
N ASP A 51 -8.33 14.24 -3.93
CA ASP A 51 -7.97 14.51 -5.32
C ASP A 51 -7.44 13.24 -6.00
N ASN A 52 -7.49 13.20 -7.33
CA ASN A 52 -6.87 12.11 -8.11
C ASN A 52 -5.40 11.92 -7.74
N ASN A 53 -4.93 10.68 -7.89
CA ASN A 53 -3.61 10.21 -7.49
C ASN A 53 -3.36 10.23 -5.97
N THR A 54 -4.36 10.58 -5.14
CA THR A 54 -4.27 10.38 -3.69
C THR A 54 -4.25 8.88 -3.39
N LEU A 55 -3.19 8.42 -2.73
CA LEU A 55 -3.04 7.05 -2.25
C LEU A 55 -3.90 6.81 -1.00
N ILE A 56 -4.70 5.75 -1.03
CA ILE A 56 -5.57 5.30 0.06
C ILE A 56 -5.30 3.85 0.42
N PHE A 57 -5.67 3.47 1.64
CA PHE A 57 -5.77 2.09 2.09
C PHE A 57 -7.22 1.67 2.22
N ALA A 58 -7.53 0.43 1.82
CA ALA A 58 -8.81 -0.23 2.02
C ALA A 58 -8.52 -1.65 2.49
N PHE A 59 -8.96 -2.00 3.69
CA PHE A 59 -8.61 -3.29 4.26
C PHE A 59 -9.29 -4.43 3.49
N ASN A 60 -8.48 -5.30 2.87
CA ASN A 60 -8.88 -6.59 2.29
C ASN A 60 -10.15 -6.51 1.43
N TYR A 61 -10.32 -5.44 0.66
CA TYR A 61 -11.56 -5.18 -0.07
C TYR A 61 -11.80 -6.24 -1.14
N ASN A 62 -12.99 -6.84 -1.12
CA ASN A 62 -13.46 -7.74 -2.15
C ASN A 62 -14.83 -7.29 -2.64
N LYS A 63 -14.92 -6.88 -3.90
CA LYS A 63 -16.17 -6.40 -4.51
C LYS A 63 -17.33 -7.40 -4.43
N SER A 64 -17.08 -8.71 -4.47
CA SER A 64 -18.16 -9.71 -4.37
C SER A 64 -18.74 -9.81 -2.96
N GLU A 65 -17.94 -9.48 -1.94
CA GLU A 65 -18.31 -9.59 -0.52
C GLU A 65 -18.79 -8.24 0.02
N ASP A 66 -18.06 -7.17 -0.26
CA ASP A 66 -18.30 -5.81 0.27
C ASP A 66 -19.23 -4.96 -0.62
N GLY A 67 -19.46 -5.39 -1.86
CA GLY A 67 -20.21 -4.62 -2.85
C GLY A 67 -19.41 -3.45 -3.43
N ASN A 68 -20.10 -2.39 -3.86
CA ASN A 68 -19.47 -1.30 -4.62
C ASN A 68 -18.85 -0.18 -3.76
N TRP A 69 -19.01 -0.21 -2.45
CA TRP A 69 -18.50 0.83 -1.56
C TRP A 69 -17.22 0.36 -0.88
N ILE A 70 -16.22 1.21 -0.88
CA ILE A 70 -14.93 0.99 -0.24
C ILE A 70 -14.91 1.81 1.03
N TYR A 71 -14.61 1.18 2.17
CA TYR A 71 -14.25 1.91 3.38
C TYR A 71 -12.78 2.31 3.32
N ALA A 72 -12.52 3.57 2.99
CA ALA A 72 -11.19 4.11 2.71
C ALA A 72 -10.58 4.78 3.95
N ASP A 73 -9.30 4.47 4.21
CA ASP A 73 -8.47 5.05 5.27
C ASP A 73 -9.08 4.97 6.68
N ASN A 74 -9.97 4.00 6.94
CA ASN A 74 -10.73 3.88 8.18
C ASN A 74 -11.52 5.14 8.57
N ASP A 75 -11.95 5.93 7.58
CA ASP A 75 -12.57 7.24 7.80
C ASP A 75 -13.95 7.36 7.13
N GLY A 76 -14.10 6.88 5.90
CA GLY A 76 -15.38 6.93 5.22
C GLY A 76 -15.44 6.18 3.91
N TYR A 77 -16.56 6.32 3.21
CA TYR A 77 -16.92 5.50 2.06
C TYR A 77 -16.76 6.25 0.73
N ILE A 78 -16.17 5.57 -0.24
CA ILE A 78 -16.10 5.99 -1.66
C ILE A 78 -16.60 4.86 -2.55
N TYR A 79 -17.02 5.19 -3.77
CA TYR A 79 -17.49 4.18 -4.72
C TYR A 79 -16.30 3.56 -5.47
N ASN A 80 -16.32 2.25 -5.70
CA ASN A 80 -15.20 1.49 -6.25
C ASN A 80 -14.78 1.88 -7.67
N ASP A 81 -15.68 2.44 -8.48
CA ASP A 81 -15.32 2.91 -9.82
C ASP A 81 -14.50 4.22 -9.82
N ARG A 82 -14.21 4.78 -8.64
CA ARG A 82 -13.42 6.01 -8.45
C ARG A 82 -11.97 5.76 -8.09
N VAL A 83 -11.52 4.51 -8.16
CA VAL A 83 -10.17 4.14 -7.78
C VAL A 83 -9.51 3.23 -8.80
N LYS A 84 -8.18 3.31 -8.85
CA LYS A 84 -7.32 2.35 -9.53
C LYS A 84 -6.60 1.52 -8.48
N TRP A 85 -6.96 0.25 -8.38
CA TRP A 85 -6.34 -0.71 -7.46
C TRP A 85 -4.89 -0.99 -7.85
N LEU A 86 -3.98 -0.96 -6.88
CA LEU A 86 -2.55 -1.15 -7.13
C LEU A 86 -2.25 -2.56 -7.65
N GLU A 87 -2.98 -3.57 -7.17
CA GLU A 87 -2.85 -4.97 -7.58
C GLU A 87 -3.28 -5.21 -9.04
N LYS A 88 -3.96 -4.23 -9.67
CA LYS A 88 -4.27 -4.23 -11.11
C LYS A 88 -3.22 -3.53 -11.96
N LEU A 89 -2.29 -2.80 -11.34
CA LEU A 89 -1.17 -2.19 -12.05
C LEU A 89 -0.10 -3.24 -12.37
N PRO A 90 0.70 -3.03 -13.43
CA PRO A 90 1.85 -3.87 -13.69
C PRO A 90 2.81 -3.93 -12.50
N LYS A 91 3.08 -5.13 -11.98
CA LYS A 91 4.23 -5.39 -11.09
C LYS A 91 5.51 -5.38 -11.94
N VAL A 92 6.42 -4.44 -11.66
CA VAL A 92 7.56 -4.12 -12.55
C VAL A 92 8.92 -4.61 -12.07
N THR A 93 8.97 -5.28 -10.91
CA THR A 93 10.22 -5.77 -10.31
C THR A 93 10.15 -7.25 -9.96
N LYS A 94 11.31 -7.91 -10.00
CA LYS A 94 11.56 -9.18 -9.32
C LYS A 94 12.36 -8.95 -8.05
N GLY A 95 12.07 -9.72 -7.01
CA GLY A 95 12.78 -9.64 -5.72
C GLY A 95 13.90 -10.65 -5.61
N ILE A 96 14.94 -10.28 -4.86
CA ILE A 96 15.99 -11.17 -4.37
C ILE A 96 16.13 -10.91 -2.88
N GLU A 97 15.83 -11.92 -2.09
CA GLU A 97 15.93 -11.92 -0.63
C GLU A 97 17.38 -12.14 -0.20
N LYS A 98 17.82 -11.39 0.79
CA LYS A 98 19.07 -11.59 1.51
C LYS A 98 18.79 -11.36 2.99
N LYS A 99 19.66 -11.90 3.84
CA LYS A 99 19.51 -11.91 5.31
C LYS A 99 18.76 -10.70 5.91
N ASN A 100 19.29 -9.49 5.74
CA ASN A 100 18.70 -8.25 6.27
C ASN A 100 18.40 -7.24 5.16
N THR A 101 18.16 -7.71 3.94
CA THR A 101 17.97 -6.85 2.77
C THR A 101 17.12 -7.52 1.72
N ILE A 102 16.19 -6.78 1.11
CA ILE A 102 15.54 -7.20 -0.14
C ILE A 102 15.90 -6.25 -1.28
N HIS A 103 16.27 -6.83 -2.42
CA HIS A 103 16.50 -6.09 -3.66
C HIS A 103 15.36 -6.35 -4.65
N LEU A 104 14.63 -5.31 -5.01
CA LEU A 104 13.58 -5.35 -6.03
C LEU A 104 14.12 -4.64 -7.28
N SER A 105 14.29 -5.37 -8.37
CA SER A 105 14.87 -4.82 -9.61
C SER A 105 13.96 -5.04 -10.81
N GLY A 106 13.80 -3.99 -11.60
CA GLY A 106 13.09 -3.95 -12.86
C GLY A 106 13.89 -3.22 -13.93
N LYS A 107 13.31 -3.03 -15.11
CA LYS A 107 13.97 -2.36 -16.24
C LYS A 107 14.44 -0.95 -15.89
N ASN A 108 13.56 -0.17 -15.26
CA ASN A 108 13.76 1.26 -15.01
C ASN A 108 13.90 1.61 -13.53
N ILE A 109 13.64 0.66 -12.61
CA ILE A 109 13.63 0.92 -11.18
C ILE A 109 14.42 -0.14 -10.43
N LYS A 110 15.16 0.31 -9.41
CA LYS A 110 15.80 -0.54 -8.41
C LYS A 110 15.44 -0.02 -7.02
N VAL A 111 14.94 -0.89 -6.17
CA VAL A 111 14.64 -0.61 -4.77
C VAL A 111 15.44 -1.58 -3.90
N THR A 112 16.13 -1.05 -2.90
CA THR A 112 16.79 -1.83 -1.87
C THR A 112 16.26 -1.40 -0.52
N LEU A 113 15.67 -2.33 0.22
CA LEU A 113 15.25 -2.12 1.61
C LEU A 113 16.25 -2.85 2.50
N THR A 114 16.80 -2.18 3.51
CA THR A 114 17.80 -2.75 4.41
C THR A 114 17.37 -2.55 5.86
N SER A 115 17.41 -3.61 6.66
CA SER A 115 17.19 -3.55 8.12
C SER A 115 18.50 -3.57 8.89
N GLN A 116 18.41 -3.12 10.14
CA GLN A 116 19.43 -3.29 11.17
C GLN A 116 18.76 -3.60 12.51
N LYS A 117 19.57 -4.08 13.47
CA LYS A 117 19.10 -4.24 14.85
C LYS A 117 18.68 -2.89 15.41
N PHE A 118 17.53 -2.88 16.10
CA PHE A 118 17.06 -1.71 16.82
C PHE A 118 17.98 -1.42 18.01
N ASP A 119 18.47 -0.18 18.09
CA ASP A 119 19.35 0.28 19.15
C ASP A 119 18.60 1.21 20.10
N LYS A 120 17.97 0.62 21.13
CA LYS A 120 17.16 1.36 22.10
C LYS A 120 17.88 2.55 22.77
N SER A 121 19.21 2.59 22.77
CA SER A 121 19.96 3.71 23.37
C SER A 121 19.89 5.00 22.55
N LYS A 122 19.46 4.90 21.28
CA LYS A 122 19.33 6.04 20.35
C LYS A 122 17.91 6.61 20.29
N HIS A 123 16.98 6.05 21.06
CA HIS A 123 15.56 6.38 20.99
C HIS A 123 15.03 6.82 22.34
N SER A 124 13.98 7.63 22.28
CA SER A 124 13.19 8.03 23.44
C SER A 124 11.85 7.31 23.45
N PHE A 125 11.32 7.03 24.64
CA PHE A 125 10.12 6.20 24.81
C PHE A 125 9.10 6.90 25.70
N VAL A 126 7.84 6.85 25.30
CA VAL A 126 6.68 7.14 26.17
C VAL A 126 5.93 5.81 26.34
N TYR A 127 5.64 5.43 27.58
CA TYR A 127 4.91 4.21 27.91
C TYR A 127 3.48 4.54 28.33
N TYR A 128 2.56 3.60 28.10
CA TYR A 128 1.19 3.75 28.59
C TYR A 128 1.16 3.84 30.12
N LYS A 129 0.24 4.65 30.66
CA LYS A 129 0.09 4.82 32.11
C LYS A 129 -0.39 3.54 32.80
N GLU A 130 -1.25 2.78 32.15
CA GLU A 130 -1.89 1.59 32.72
C GLU A 130 -1.06 0.33 32.50
N SER A 131 -0.31 0.26 31.38
CA SER A 131 0.68 -0.78 31.09
C SER A 131 2.06 -0.13 30.97
N HIS A 132 2.81 -0.09 32.08
CA HIS A 132 4.17 0.45 32.11
C HIS A 132 5.17 -0.31 31.23
N HIS A 133 4.76 -1.42 30.62
CA HIS A 133 5.60 -2.23 29.72
C HIS A 133 5.27 -2.01 28.24
N SER A 134 4.09 -1.47 27.91
CA SER A 134 3.71 -1.16 26.53
C SER A 134 4.16 0.26 26.17
N ILE A 135 4.93 0.36 25.10
CA ILE A 135 5.39 1.62 24.52
C ILE A 135 4.22 2.25 23.76
N GLU A 136 3.88 3.49 24.08
CA GLU A 136 2.92 4.31 23.35
C GLU A 136 3.59 5.04 22.18
N LYS A 137 4.80 5.58 22.40
CA LYS A 137 5.53 6.36 21.40
C LYS A 137 7.02 6.08 21.43
N ILE A 138 7.62 6.10 20.24
CA ILE A 138 9.07 6.12 20.04
C ILE A 138 9.42 7.44 19.36
N ASP A 139 10.40 8.17 19.89
CA ASP A 139 10.82 9.49 19.38
C ASP A 139 9.68 10.50 19.23
N GLY A 140 8.74 10.44 20.19
CA GLY A 140 7.58 11.33 20.24
C GLY A 140 6.49 11.01 19.22
N LYS A 141 6.61 9.93 18.45
CA LYS A 141 5.63 9.53 17.42
C LYS A 141 4.96 8.19 17.77
N PRO A 142 3.68 7.99 17.39
CA PRO A 142 3.15 6.65 17.22
C PRO A 142 4.02 5.87 16.23
N PHE A 143 4.04 4.55 16.35
CA PHE A 143 4.90 3.70 15.55
C PHE A 143 4.19 2.40 15.16
N TRP A 144 4.83 1.63 14.27
CA TRP A 144 4.29 0.41 13.69
C TRP A 144 5.29 -0.74 13.79
N GLY A 145 4.79 -1.98 13.85
CA GLY A 145 5.60 -3.20 13.81
C GLY A 145 5.58 -4.03 15.08
N THR A 146 5.07 -3.50 16.20
CA THR A 146 4.84 -4.25 17.45
C THR A 146 3.53 -3.81 18.09
N ASP A 147 3.05 -4.53 19.10
CA ASP A 147 1.86 -4.19 19.89
C ASP A 147 2.28 -3.51 21.21
N GLY A 148 3.21 -2.56 21.09
CA GLY A 148 3.81 -1.84 22.21
C GLY A 148 5.06 -2.49 22.80
N GLU A 149 5.49 -3.66 22.33
CA GLU A 149 6.78 -4.23 22.72
C GLU A 149 7.95 -3.44 22.13
N MET A 150 9.11 -3.57 22.77
CA MET A 150 10.36 -3.02 22.26
C MET A 150 10.71 -3.64 20.90
N PRO A 151 10.92 -2.83 19.84
CA PRO A 151 11.36 -3.35 18.55
C PRO A 151 12.69 -4.10 18.62
N ARG A 152 12.85 -5.07 17.74
CA ARG A 152 14.07 -5.86 17.52
C ARG A 152 14.84 -5.36 16.31
N GLU A 153 14.13 -4.96 15.26
CA GLU A 153 14.71 -4.44 14.02
C GLU A 153 14.06 -3.13 13.58
N GLU A 154 14.85 -2.30 12.90
CA GLU A 154 14.43 -1.07 12.24
C GLU A 154 14.96 -1.01 10.80
N TYR A 155 14.33 -0.19 9.97
CA TYR A 155 14.90 0.16 8.67
C TYR A 155 16.18 0.98 8.85
N LYS A 156 17.30 0.41 8.39
CA LYS A 156 18.56 1.15 8.23
C LYS A 156 18.43 2.19 7.13
N ASN A 157 17.99 1.76 5.95
CA ASN A 157 17.73 2.64 4.81
C ASN A 157 16.75 2.04 3.80
N ILE A 158 16.21 2.93 2.98
CA ILE A 158 15.44 2.63 1.77
C ILE A 158 16.13 3.37 0.62
N GLN A 159 16.65 2.63 -0.36
CA GLN A 159 17.32 3.19 -1.53
C GLN A 159 16.49 2.93 -2.77
N ILE A 160 16.10 4.00 -3.47
CA ILE A 160 15.29 3.92 -4.69
C ILE A 160 16.05 4.62 -5.81
N HIS A 161 16.23 3.93 -6.94
CA HIS A 161 16.81 4.47 -8.15
C HIS A 161 15.85 4.29 -9.31
N ILE A 162 15.51 5.38 -10.01
CA ILE A 162 14.67 5.37 -11.21
C ILE A 162 15.52 5.90 -12.37
N ASN A 163 15.65 5.12 -13.44
CA ASN A 163 16.50 5.42 -14.59
C ASN A 163 17.93 5.81 -14.19
N GLY A 164 18.48 5.13 -13.18
CA GLY A 164 19.82 5.38 -12.62
C GLY A 164 19.93 6.59 -11.68
N LYS A 165 18.88 7.42 -11.55
CA LYS A 165 18.86 8.55 -10.61
C LYS A 165 18.29 8.15 -9.26
N GLN A 166 18.96 8.53 -8.19
CA GLN A 166 18.47 8.27 -6.83
C GLN A 166 17.28 9.18 -6.51
N VAL A 167 16.23 8.60 -5.94
CA VAL A 167 15.10 9.33 -5.36
C VAL A 167 15.43 9.69 -3.92
N SER A 168 15.28 10.96 -3.55
CA SER A 168 15.46 11.40 -2.17
C SER A 168 14.26 10.97 -1.32
N LEU A 169 14.53 10.32 -0.18
CA LEU A 169 13.53 9.88 0.77
C LEU A 169 13.88 10.45 2.16
N PRO A 170 12.99 11.23 2.81
CA PRO A 170 13.24 11.71 4.16
C PRO A 170 13.21 10.56 5.16
N LYS A 171 13.95 10.68 6.27
CA LYS A 171 13.97 9.66 7.34
C LYS A 171 12.57 9.40 7.92
N SER A 172 11.71 10.44 7.96
CA SER A 172 10.29 10.33 8.34
C SER A 172 9.43 9.43 7.44
N ALA A 173 9.96 9.00 6.29
CA ALA A 173 9.27 8.01 5.46
C ALA A 173 9.33 6.59 6.04
N TYR A 174 10.20 6.31 7.03
CA TYR A 174 10.39 4.96 7.56
C TYR A 174 10.92 4.88 9.01
N ASP A 175 11.11 6.01 9.71
CA ASP A 175 11.73 6.04 11.05
C ASP A 175 10.82 5.62 12.21
N ASP A 176 9.53 5.45 11.95
CA ASP A 176 8.51 4.94 12.86
C ASP A 176 7.97 3.57 12.42
N LEU A 177 8.65 2.91 11.47
CA LEU A 177 8.32 1.60 10.94
C LEU A 177 9.37 0.58 11.42
N TYR A 178 8.92 -0.40 12.19
CA TYR A 178 9.78 -1.42 12.79
C TYR A 178 9.42 -2.82 12.28
N GLU A 179 10.23 -3.81 12.66
CA GLU A 179 10.06 -5.22 12.28
C GLU A 179 9.85 -5.43 10.76
N PRO A 180 10.71 -4.86 9.89
CA PRO A 180 10.56 -5.03 8.45
C PRO A 180 10.67 -6.50 8.02
N THR A 181 9.85 -6.92 7.06
CA THR A 181 9.84 -8.29 6.55
C THR A 181 10.30 -8.33 5.10
N PHE A 182 11.34 -9.11 4.82
CA PHE A 182 12.03 -9.11 3.52
C PHE A 182 11.82 -10.38 2.70
N TYR A 183 10.57 -10.80 2.57
CA TYR A 183 10.16 -11.84 1.63
C TYR A 183 9.62 -11.26 0.32
N THR A 184 9.85 -11.94 -0.81
CA THR A 184 9.48 -11.47 -2.15
C THR A 184 7.97 -11.39 -2.37
N GLU A 185 7.18 -12.19 -1.66
CA GLU A 185 5.72 -12.19 -1.66
C GLU A 185 5.15 -11.01 -0.86
N HIS A 186 5.87 -10.52 0.14
CA HIS A 186 5.45 -9.38 0.97
C HIS A 186 5.85 -8.02 0.38
N ASN A 187 6.69 -8.01 -0.65
CA ASN A 187 7.28 -6.79 -1.20
C ASN A 187 7.04 -6.70 -2.70
N SER A 188 6.39 -5.62 -3.14
CA SER A 188 6.02 -5.44 -4.54
C SER A 188 6.25 -3.99 -4.99
N VAL A 189 6.59 -3.82 -6.26
CA VAL A 189 6.65 -2.50 -6.89
C VAL A 189 5.70 -2.49 -8.09
N TYR A 190 4.73 -1.60 -8.04
CA TYR A 190 3.76 -1.37 -9.10
C TYR A 190 4.08 -0.08 -9.84
N TYR A 191 3.73 -0.02 -11.13
CA TYR A 191 3.91 1.18 -11.94
C TYR A 191 2.62 1.62 -12.61
N ASP A 192 2.24 2.88 -12.40
CA ASP A 192 1.18 3.55 -13.15
C ASP A 192 1.80 4.47 -14.21
N LYS A 193 1.61 4.09 -15.48
CA LYS A 193 2.12 4.83 -16.63
C LYS A 193 1.43 6.19 -16.79
N GLU A 194 0.17 6.32 -16.38
CA GLU A 194 -0.62 7.55 -16.59
C GLU A 194 -0.05 8.73 -15.80
N HIS A 195 0.35 8.49 -14.55
CA HIS A 195 0.92 9.49 -13.67
C HIS A 195 2.46 9.44 -13.58
N ASP A 196 3.09 8.48 -14.26
CA ASP A 196 4.50 8.13 -14.07
C ASP A 196 4.81 7.89 -12.59
N SER A 197 4.00 7.04 -11.96
CA SER A 197 4.05 6.77 -10.52
C SER A 197 4.51 5.35 -10.24
N TYR A 198 5.44 5.21 -9.31
CA TYR A 198 5.80 3.93 -8.70
C TYR A 198 5.18 3.84 -7.31
N TYR A 199 4.66 2.67 -6.99
CA TYR A 199 4.13 2.33 -5.67
C TYR A 199 4.91 1.15 -5.12
N ILE A 200 5.65 1.38 -4.03
CA ILE A 200 6.45 0.35 -3.36
C ILE A 200 5.64 -0.09 -2.14
N VAL A 201 5.19 -1.33 -2.16
CA VAL A 201 4.37 -1.94 -1.10
C VAL A 201 5.20 -2.94 -0.31
N ALA A 202 5.14 -2.86 1.00
CA ALA A 202 5.73 -3.82 1.94
C ALA A 202 4.71 -4.22 3.02
N THR A 203 4.53 -5.52 3.23
CA THR A 203 3.85 -6.09 4.39
C THR A 203 4.91 -6.51 5.41
N ASN A 204 4.80 -6.01 6.63
CA ASN A 204 5.83 -6.13 7.67
C ASN A 204 5.25 -6.66 8.97
N SER A 205 6.14 -7.19 9.81
CA SER A 205 5.83 -7.83 11.09
C SER A 205 4.84 -8.99 10.97
N ASP A 206 4.32 -9.44 12.10
CA ASP A 206 3.35 -10.53 12.23
C ASP A 206 2.33 -10.23 13.36
N GLY A 207 1.29 -11.07 13.45
CA GLY A 207 0.30 -11.01 14.53
C GLY A 207 -0.30 -9.62 14.73
N ALA A 208 -0.42 -9.18 15.98
CA ALA A 208 -0.97 -7.88 16.36
C ALA A 208 -0.06 -6.69 15.95
N GLY A 209 1.21 -6.94 15.60
CA GLY A 209 2.14 -5.91 15.14
C GLY A 209 2.17 -5.73 13.63
N ALA A 210 1.45 -6.56 12.86
CA ALA A 210 1.53 -6.54 11.40
C ALA A 210 0.97 -5.23 10.81
N TYR A 211 1.62 -4.76 9.75
CA TYR A 211 1.20 -3.58 9.02
C TYR A 211 1.61 -3.66 7.56
N MET A 212 0.88 -2.95 6.70
CA MET A 212 1.26 -2.71 5.32
C MET A 212 1.64 -1.25 5.15
N VAL A 213 2.65 -0.98 4.34
CA VAL A 213 3.03 0.37 3.95
C VAL A 213 3.18 0.44 2.43
N CYS A 214 2.68 1.52 1.83
CA CYS A 214 2.86 1.84 0.44
C CYS A 214 3.51 3.22 0.30
N TRP A 215 4.73 3.29 -0.24
CA TRP A 215 5.39 4.55 -0.60
C TRP A 215 5.06 4.93 -2.04
N GLN A 216 4.69 6.18 -2.26
CA GLN A 216 4.36 6.73 -3.58
C GLN A 216 5.48 7.63 -4.09
N ILE A 217 5.96 7.32 -5.30
CA ILE A 217 6.94 8.13 -6.03
C ILE A 217 6.29 8.54 -7.35
N GLU A 218 6.03 9.83 -7.54
CA GLU A 218 5.48 10.38 -8.78
C GLU A 218 6.58 11.14 -9.52
N LYS A 219 6.83 10.81 -10.79
CA LYS A 219 7.82 11.48 -11.65
C LYS A 219 9.21 11.57 -11.00
N GLY A 220 9.60 10.52 -10.28
CA GLY A 220 10.87 10.45 -9.56
C GLY A 220 10.94 11.23 -8.24
N ILE A 221 9.82 11.78 -7.76
CA ILE A 221 9.75 12.55 -6.51
C ILE A 221 8.90 11.77 -5.50
N TYR A 222 9.40 11.60 -4.28
CA TYR A 222 8.63 11.03 -3.18
C TYR A 222 7.47 11.94 -2.80
N LYS A 223 6.25 11.40 -2.81
CA LYS A 223 5.01 12.15 -2.50
C LYS A 223 4.49 11.88 -1.10
N GLY A 224 4.83 10.73 -0.52
CA GLY A 224 4.35 10.31 0.78
C GLY A 224 4.17 8.79 0.84
N ARG A 225 3.60 8.34 1.95
CA ARG A 225 3.26 6.93 2.17
C ARG A 225 1.86 6.80 2.75
N LYS A 226 1.29 5.61 2.61
CA LYS A 226 0.07 5.20 3.30
C LYS A 226 0.36 3.92 4.10
N ILE A 227 -0.19 3.85 5.31
CA ILE A 227 -0.08 2.68 6.18
C ILE A 227 -1.49 2.11 6.36
N GLY A 228 -1.58 0.79 6.46
CA GLY A 228 -2.82 0.07 6.76
C GLY A 228 -2.56 -1.15 7.64
N ILE A 229 -3.57 -1.50 8.45
CA ILE A 229 -3.56 -2.70 9.28
C ILE A 229 -4.19 -3.84 8.47
N PRO A 230 -3.51 -4.98 8.30
CA PRO A 230 -4.00 -6.09 7.50
C PRO A 230 -4.85 -7.10 8.29
N PHE A 231 -5.52 -6.70 9.37
CA PHE A 231 -6.42 -7.54 10.17
C PHE A 231 -7.43 -6.72 10.98
#